data_AF-A0A951ADE5-F1
#
_entry.id   AF-A0A951ADE5-F1
#
_cell.length_a   1.000
_cell.length_b   1.000
_cell.length_c   1.000
_cell.angle_alpha   90.00
_cell.angle_beta   90.00
_cell.angle_gamma   90.00
#
_symmetry.space_group_name_H-M   'P 1'
#
loop_
_entity.id
_entity.type
_entity.pdbx_description
1 polymer ?
#
loop_
_entity_poly.entity_id
_entity_poly.type
_entity_poly.pdbx_seq_one_letter_code
_entity_poly.pdbx_strand_id
1 'polypeptide(L)'
;DPATKPKAAKLRETLIEKFKLEPGAFSDEPRGPHPISQFNVIFETPEFQDIVPWLMLNRDGLDVLVHPLTDSSYNDHTALAMWLGAPVALKTDILRHAPVGDNLMPSSQRRHV
;
A
#
# COMPACT_ATOMS: atom_id res chain seq x y z
N ASP A 1 -0.73 -13.13 7.51
CA ASP A 1 -0.22 -14.39 8.08
C ASP A 1 -0.60 -15.57 7.16
N PRO A 2 -0.15 -16.81 7.40
CA PRO A 2 -0.46 -17.94 6.51
C PRO A 2 -1.96 -18.21 6.29
N ALA A 3 -2.82 -17.96 7.28
CA ALA A 3 -4.26 -18.20 7.18
C ALA A 3 -4.94 -17.17 6.26
N THR A 4 -4.42 -15.94 6.23
CA THR A 4 -4.97 -14.85 5.40
C THR A 4 -4.30 -14.70 4.03
N LYS A 5 -3.17 -15.38 3.80
CA LYS A 5 -2.41 -15.32 2.53
C LYS A 5 -3.25 -15.64 1.27
N PRO A 6 -4.10 -16.68 1.23
CA PRO A 6 -4.93 -16.94 0.05
C PRO A 6 -5.90 -15.80 -0.26
N LYS A 7 -6.47 -15.16 0.78
CA LYS A 7 -7.33 -13.98 0.63
C LYS A 7 -6.54 -12.79 0.07
N ALA A 8 -5.34 -12.56 0.59
CA ALA A 8 -4.46 -11.48 0.13
C ALA A 8 -4.04 -11.67 -1.34
N ALA A 9 -3.73 -12.90 -1.76
CA ALA A 9 -3.42 -13.22 -3.15
C ALA A 9 -4.60 -12.93 -4.08
N LYS A 10 -5.80 -13.43 -3.73
CA LYS A 10 -7.04 -13.18 -4.48
C LYS A 10 -7.37 -11.69 -4.57
N LEU A 11 -7.24 -10.96 -3.46
CA LEU A 11 -7.49 -9.51 -3.43
C LEU A 11 -6.51 -8.79 -4.36
N ARG A 12 -5.22 -9.13 -4.32
CA ARG A 12 -4.19 -8.56 -5.20
C ARG A 12 -4.51 -8.79 -6.66
N GLU A 13 -4.84 -10.01 -7.05
CA GLU A 13 -5.20 -10.36 -8.44
C GLU A 13 -6.43 -9.56 -8.89
N THR A 14 -7.47 -9.51 -8.06
CA THR A 14 -8.69 -8.74 -8.37
C THR A 14 -8.41 -7.26 -8.56
N LEU A 15 -7.56 -6.67 -7.72
CA LEU A 15 -7.16 -5.27 -7.83
C LEU A 15 -6.43 -4.99 -9.16
N ILE A 16 -5.48 -5.86 -9.53
CA ILE A 16 -4.71 -5.75 -10.78
C ILE A 16 -5.61 -5.84 -12.01
N GLU A 17 -6.62 -6.72 -11.98
CA GLU A 17 -7.55 -6.90 -13.10
C GLU A 17 -8.55 -5.74 -13.22
N LYS A 18 -8.92 -5.11 -12.10
CA LYS A 18 -10.06 -4.20 -12.05
C LYS A 18 -9.71 -2.71 -12.19
N PHE A 19 -8.51 -2.30 -11.77
CA PHE A 19 -8.18 -0.88 -11.60
C PHE A 19 -6.87 -0.50 -12.30
N LYS A 20 -6.68 0.79 -12.58
CA LYS A 20 -5.43 1.29 -13.14
C LYS A 20 -4.43 1.48 -12.01
N LEU A 21 -3.60 0.47 -11.76
CA LEU A 21 -2.59 0.49 -10.71
C LEU A 21 -1.33 -0.27 -11.12
N GLU A 22 -0.27 -0.09 -10.33
CA GLU A 22 1.00 -0.76 -10.47
C GLU A 22 1.21 -1.72 -9.30
N PRO A 23 1.24 -3.04 -9.56
CA PRO A 23 1.42 -4.00 -8.50
C PRO A 23 2.88 -4.04 -8.02
N GLY A 24 3.05 -3.98 -6.70
CA GLY A 24 4.32 -4.25 -6.06
C GLY A 24 4.55 -5.72 -5.75
N ALA A 25 5.59 -5.96 -4.96
CA ALA A 25 6.00 -7.30 -4.56
C ALA A 25 5.00 -7.91 -3.57
N PHE A 26 4.64 -9.17 -3.80
CA PHE A 26 3.91 -9.98 -2.83
C PHE A 26 4.93 -10.54 -1.82
N SER A 27 4.84 -10.12 -0.56
CA SER A 27 5.80 -10.45 0.50
C SER A 27 5.23 -11.40 1.53
N ASP A 28 5.89 -12.54 1.68
CA ASP A 28 5.65 -13.46 2.80
C ASP A 28 6.42 -13.08 4.07
N GLU A 29 7.36 -12.14 3.97
CA GLU A 29 8.24 -11.70 5.06
C GLU A 29 8.01 -10.20 5.38
N PRO A 30 8.40 -9.72 6.57
CA PRO A 30 8.45 -8.28 6.87
C PRO A 30 9.33 -7.53 5.87
N ARG A 31 8.86 -6.39 5.34
CA ARG A 31 9.63 -5.54 4.42
C ARG A 31 9.43 -4.06 4.72
N GLY A 32 10.54 -3.32 4.78
CA GLY A 32 10.51 -1.89 5.07
C GLY A 32 9.78 -1.61 6.40
N PRO A 33 8.86 -0.62 6.44
CA PRO A 33 8.18 -0.24 7.68
C PRO A 33 7.13 -1.28 8.11
N HIS A 34 6.83 -2.27 7.26
CA HIS A 34 5.78 -3.26 7.50
C HIS A 34 6.34 -4.47 8.26
N PRO A 35 5.87 -4.73 9.50
CA PRO A 35 6.40 -5.80 10.34
C PRO A 35 5.82 -7.19 10.02
N ILE A 36 4.89 -7.29 9.06
CA ILE A 36 4.18 -8.51 8.69
C ILE A 36 4.23 -8.74 7.16
N SER A 37 3.88 -9.95 6.73
CA SER A 37 3.64 -10.28 5.33
C SER A 37 2.58 -9.34 4.73
N GLN A 38 2.86 -8.79 3.54
CA GLN A 38 2.01 -7.79 2.88
C GLN A 38 2.26 -7.74 1.38
N PHE A 39 1.41 -7.02 0.65
CA PHE A 39 1.71 -6.56 -0.70
C PHE A 39 1.26 -5.11 -0.88
N ASN A 40 1.91 -4.40 -1.80
CA ASN A 40 1.54 -3.05 -2.15
C ASN A 40 0.98 -2.97 -3.57
N VAL A 41 0.15 -1.96 -3.80
CA VAL A 41 -0.26 -1.47 -5.12
C VAL A 41 -0.09 0.05 -5.10
N ILE A 42 0.32 0.62 -6.22
CA ILE A 42 0.53 2.07 -6.38
C ILE A 42 -0.45 2.56 -7.44
N PHE A 43 -1.18 3.64 -7.17
CA PHE A 43 -2.15 4.20 -8.11
C PHE A 43 -2.11 5.73 -8.07
N GLU A 44 -2.60 6.35 -9.15
CA GLU A 44 -2.69 7.80 -9.25
C GLU A 44 -3.94 8.33 -8.52
N THR A 45 -3.91 9.59 -8.08
CA THR A 45 -5.00 10.22 -7.33
C THR A 45 -6.41 10.01 -7.91
N PRO A 46 -6.65 10.05 -9.24
CA PRO A 46 -7.98 9.81 -9.80
C PRO A 46 -8.59 8.45 -9.43
N GLU A 47 -7.77 7.41 -9.24
CA GLU A 47 -8.22 6.05 -8.90
C GLU A 47 -8.62 5.91 -7.42
N PHE A 48 -8.27 6.88 -6.56
CA PHE A 48 -8.58 6.82 -5.13
C PHE A 48 -10.08 6.66 -4.88
N GLN A 49 -10.91 7.37 -5.64
CA GLN A 49 -12.36 7.38 -5.50
C GLN A 49 -13.01 6.04 -5.89
N ASP A 50 -12.32 5.20 -6.65
CA ASP A 50 -12.82 3.90 -7.09
C ASP A 50 -12.25 2.76 -6.24
N ILE A 51 -10.93 2.77 -6.01
CA ILE A 51 -10.22 1.71 -5.30
C ILE A 51 -10.59 1.69 -3.81
N VAL A 52 -10.55 2.85 -3.12
CA VAL A 52 -10.72 2.88 -1.67
C VAL A 52 -12.15 2.49 -1.27
N PRO A 53 -13.22 3.03 -1.89
CA PRO A 53 -14.58 2.56 -1.62
C PRO A 53 -14.81 1.09 -1.97
N TRP A 54 -14.18 0.57 -3.03
CA TRP A 54 -14.27 -0.85 -3.36
C TRP A 54 -13.60 -1.71 -2.28
N LEU A 55 -12.43 -1.32 -1.77
CA LEU A 55 -11.74 -2.02 -0.68
C LEU A 55 -12.55 -2.00 0.62
N MET A 56 -13.26 -0.91 0.92
CA MET A 56 -14.16 -0.85 2.09
C MET A 56 -15.18 -2.00 2.08
N LEU A 57 -15.64 -2.42 0.90
CA LEU A 57 -16.63 -3.48 0.74
C LEU A 57 -16.03 -4.86 0.49
N ASN A 58 -14.83 -4.95 -0.09
CA ASN A 58 -14.30 -6.19 -0.67
C ASN A 58 -12.96 -6.69 -0.08
N ARG A 59 -12.42 -6.05 0.96
CA ARG A 59 -11.13 -6.46 1.57
C ARG A 59 -11.14 -7.82 2.29
N ASP A 60 -12.28 -8.51 2.37
CA ASP A 60 -12.44 -9.86 2.97
C ASP A 60 -11.79 -10.01 4.37
N GLY A 61 -11.93 -8.94 5.17
CA GLY A 61 -11.38 -8.86 6.53
C GLY A 61 -9.90 -8.50 6.64
N LEU A 62 -9.18 -8.33 5.52
CA LEU A 62 -7.76 -7.94 5.52
C LEU A 62 -7.56 -6.48 5.91
N ASP A 63 -6.57 -6.19 6.75
CA ASP A 63 -6.23 -4.83 7.13
C ASP A 63 -5.44 -4.14 6.02
N VAL A 64 -5.86 -2.92 5.65
CA VAL A 64 -5.25 -2.17 4.54
C VAL A 64 -4.78 -0.81 5.03
N LEU A 65 -3.50 -0.53 4.85
CA LEU A 65 -2.92 0.80 4.98
C LEU A 65 -3.06 1.52 3.63
N VAL A 66 -3.60 2.73 3.65
CA VAL A 66 -3.60 3.65 2.51
C VAL A 66 -2.89 4.93 2.94
N HIS A 67 -1.90 5.35 2.16
CA HIS A 67 -1.16 6.59 2.43
C HIS A 67 -0.84 7.33 1.13
N PRO A 68 -0.68 8.67 1.16
CA PRO A 68 -0.19 9.43 0.02
C PRO A 68 1.32 9.23 -0.16
N LEU A 69 1.87 9.76 -1.25
CA LEU A 69 3.30 9.88 -1.49
C LEU A 69 3.64 11.36 -1.56
N THR A 70 4.13 11.93 -0.45
CA THR A 70 4.47 13.35 -0.33
C THR A 70 5.99 13.54 -0.22
N ASP A 71 6.41 14.67 0.37
CA ASP A 71 7.82 14.96 0.62
C ASP A 71 8.37 14.28 1.89
N SER A 72 7.55 13.51 2.62
CA SER A 72 7.93 12.89 3.88
C SER A 72 7.32 11.51 4.04
N SER A 73 8.10 10.47 3.76
CA SER A 73 7.69 9.08 3.94
C SER A 73 7.27 8.77 5.39
N TYR A 74 7.84 9.47 6.38
CA TYR A 74 7.42 9.39 7.76
C TYR A 74 5.98 9.90 7.92
N ASN A 75 5.66 11.11 7.43
CA ASN A 75 4.31 11.67 7.55
C ASN A 75 3.29 10.87 6.75
N ASP A 76 3.68 10.39 5.56
CA ASP A 76 2.86 9.54 4.70
C ASP A 76 2.33 8.33 5.48
N HIS A 77 3.22 7.60 6.15
CA HIS A 77 2.84 6.38 6.88
C HIS A 77 2.28 6.62 8.29
N THR A 78 2.26 7.86 8.77
CA THR A 78 1.81 8.21 10.12
C THR A 78 0.63 9.18 10.07
N ALA A 79 0.88 10.48 10.05
CA ALA A 79 -0.11 11.54 10.15
C ALA A 79 -1.07 11.61 8.95
N LEU A 80 -0.63 11.18 7.77
CA LEU A 80 -1.39 11.25 6.52
C LEU A 80 -1.98 9.89 6.10
N ALA A 81 -1.75 8.85 6.88
CA ALA A 81 -2.24 7.51 6.60
C ALA A 81 -3.69 7.32 7.06
N MET A 82 -4.39 6.40 6.39
CA MET A 82 -5.64 5.83 6.86
C MET A 82 -5.61 4.31 6.83
N TRP A 83 -6.46 3.70 7.65
CA TRP A 83 -6.58 2.25 7.76
C TRP A 83 -8.01 1.81 7.44
N LEU A 84 -8.12 0.74 6.66
CA LEU A 84 -9.35 -0.05 6.54
C LEU A 84 -9.17 -1.34 7.34
N GLY A 85 -9.88 -1.47 8.46
CA GLY A 85 -9.69 -2.58 9.40
C GLY A 85 -8.92 -2.17 10.64
N ALA A 86 -8.17 -3.10 11.22
CA ALA A 86 -7.35 -2.89 12.40
C ALA A 86 -5.95 -2.37 11.99
N PRO A 87 -5.50 -1.24 12.56
CA PRO A 87 -4.14 -0.75 12.33
C PRO A 87 -3.07 -1.74 12.81
N VAL A 88 -2.00 -1.89 12.03
CA VAL A 88 -0.79 -2.62 12.42
C VAL A 88 0.29 -1.62 12.82
N ALA A 89 0.93 -1.83 13.97
CA ALA A 89 2.02 -0.97 14.44
C ALA A 89 3.23 -1.05 13.49
N LEU A 90 3.52 0.03 12.76
CA LEU A 90 4.61 0.09 11.80
C LEU A 90 5.97 0.35 12.48
N LYS A 91 7.06 -0.05 11.83
CA LYS A 91 8.44 0.32 12.21
C LYS A 91 8.72 1.75 11.74
N THR A 92 8.22 2.75 12.45
CA THR A 92 8.31 4.15 12.01
C THR A 92 9.70 4.74 12.13
N ASP A 93 10.57 4.14 12.95
CA ASP A 93 11.95 4.56 13.20
C ASP A 93 12.86 4.47 11.95
N ILE A 94 12.48 3.64 10.97
CA ILE A 94 13.23 3.50 9.72
C ILE A 94 12.75 4.44 8.61
N LEU A 95 11.63 5.14 8.83
CA LEU A 95 11.05 6.06 7.85
C LEU A 95 11.80 7.39 7.86
N ARG A 96 11.83 8.05 6.71
CA ARG A 96 12.56 9.30 6.52
C ARG A 96 11.59 10.47 6.44
N HIS A 97 12.00 11.62 6.99
CA HIS A 97 11.39 12.92 6.69
C HIS A 97 11.85 13.44 5.32
N ALA A 98 11.71 12.59 4.31
CA ALA A 98 12.06 12.79 2.91
C ALA A 98 11.18 11.87 2.04
N PRO A 99 11.02 12.11 0.73
CA PRO A 99 10.23 11.25 -0.15
C PRO A 99 10.72 9.79 -0.15
N VAL A 100 9.83 8.88 -0.54
CA VAL A 100 10.21 7.51 -0.92
C VAL A 100 11.11 7.53 -2.17
N GLY A 101 11.82 6.42 -2.43
CA GLY A 101 12.63 6.31 -3.65
C GLY A 101 11.75 6.30 -4.92
N ASP A 102 12.31 6.73 -6.05
CA ASP A 102 11.57 6.83 -7.33
C ASP A 102 10.93 5.51 -7.77
N ASN A 103 11.49 4.36 -7.37
CA ASN A 103 10.92 3.04 -7.64
C ASN A 103 9.55 2.80 -6.96
N LEU A 104 9.19 3.61 -5.96
CA LEU A 104 7.92 3.54 -5.23
C LEU A 104 6.93 4.64 -5.65
N MET A 105 7.29 5.49 -6.61
CA MET A 105 6.36 6.44 -7.24
C MET A 105 5.60 5.76 -8.39
N PRO A 106 4.39 6.25 -8.76
CA PRO A 106 3.73 5.88 -10.00
C PRO A 106 4.67 6.10 -11.19
N SER A 107 4.62 5.22 -12.19
CA SER A 107 5.47 5.28 -13.39
C SER A 107 5.46 6.63 -14.09
N SER A 108 4.31 7.30 -14.12
CA SER A 108 4.13 8.66 -14.66
C SER A 108 4.88 9.75 -13.89
N GLN A 109 5.29 9.48 -12.64
CA GLN A 109 5.93 10.43 -11.73
C GLN A 109 7.38 10.03 -11.39
N ARG A 110 7.88 8.89 -11.90
CA ARG A 110 9.28 8.50 -11.71
C ARG A 110 10.17 9.45 -12.49
N ARG A 111 11.26 9.92 -11.87
CA ARG A 111 12.29 10.67 -12.61
C ARG A 111 12.96 9.70 -13.58
N HIS A 112 12.89 9.99 -14.88
CA HIS A 112 13.72 9.32 -15.87
C HIS A 112 15.17 9.74 -15.60
N VAL A 113 15.98 8.80 -15.11
CA VAL A 113 17.43 8.92 -15.05
C VAL A 113 18.01 8.38 -16.34
#